data_AF-A0A915IPW9-F1
#
_entry.id   AF-A0A915IPW9-F1
#
_cell.length_a   1.000
_cell.length_b   1.000
_cell.length_c   1.000
_cell.angle_alpha   90.00
_cell.angle_beta   90.00
_cell.angle_gamma   90.00
#
_symmetry.space_group_name_H-M   'P 1'
#
loop_
_entity.id
_entity.type
_entity.pdbx_description
1 polymer ?
#
loop_
_entity_poly.entity_id
_entity_poly.type
_entity_poly.pdbx_seq_one_letter_code
_entity_poly.pdbx_strand_id
1 'polypeptide(L)'
;MAPKDLMAKIQINVANGGELFKYIFTAHPELRKFYDVEDIDPDDVTRSRQIQQKGAGVLSSMKNLSNLVDNEHNFDLEVKELVFIYKEMGMKPADVRVGNCSKSLRKDSIN
;
A
#
# COMPACT_ATOMS: atom_id res chain seq x y z
N MET A 1 -20.34 -2.38 1.02
CA MET A 1 -19.64 -1.15 1.45
C MET A 1 -18.72 -0.75 0.31
N ALA A 2 -18.85 0.47 -0.22
CA ALA A 2 -18.03 0.89 -1.36
C ALA A 2 -16.59 1.21 -0.91
N PRO A 3 -15.57 1.08 -1.78
CA PRO A 3 -14.18 1.41 -1.44
C PRO A 3 -14.01 2.82 -0.87
N LYS A 4 -14.77 3.79 -1.38
CA LYS A 4 -14.79 5.18 -0.88
C LYS A 4 -15.22 5.29 0.59
N ASP A 5 -16.16 4.45 1.04
CA ASP A 5 -16.69 4.45 2.40
C ASP A 5 -15.67 3.88 3.40
N LEU A 6 -14.91 2.87 2.96
CA LEU A 6 -13.78 2.33 3.72
C LEU A 6 -12.68 3.36 3.87
N MET A 7 -12.25 3.97 2.75
CA MET A 7 -11.21 4.97 2.74
C MET A 7 -11.61 6.26 3.46
N ALA A 8 -12.90 6.55 3.65
CA ALA A 8 -13.37 7.67 4.45
C ALA A 8 -13.14 7.48 5.96
N LYS A 9 -13.01 6.24 6.44
CA LYS A 9 -12.74 5.94 7.85
C LYS A 9 -11.27 6.07 8.22
N ILE A 10 -10.38 6.05 7.22
CA ILE A 10 -8.93 6.15 7.42
C ILE A 10 -8.52 7.60 7.27
N GLN A 11 -8.05 8.21 8.35
CA GLN A 11 -7.46 9.55 8.26
C GLN A 11 -6.12 9.48 7.53
N ILE A 12 -5.92 10.34 6.53
CA ILE A 12 -4.62 10.47 5.87
C ILE A 12 -3.72 11.30 6.77
N ASN A 13 -2.80 10.64 7.47
CA ASN A 13 -1.78 11.26 8.29
C ASN A 13 -0.52 10.38 8.34
N VAL A 14 0.57 10.96 8.85
CA VAL A 14 1.89 10.30 8.95
C VAL A 14 1.87 9.07 9.88
N ALA A 15 1.08 9.09 10.94
CA ALA A 15 0.98 7.97 11.89
C ALA A 15 0.34 6.74 11.24
N ASN A 16 -0.81 6.92 10.58
CA ASN A 16 -1.49 5.87 9.82
C ASN A 16 -0.65 5.39 8.64
N GLY A 17 0.16 6.27 8.03
CA GLY A 17 1.15 5.90 7.03
C GLY A 17 2.22 4.95 7.57
N GLY A 18 2.70 5.21 8.79
CA GLY A 18 3.63 4.31 9.49
C GLY A 18 3.00 2.95 9.80
N GLU A 19 1.77 2.93 10.30
CA GLU A 19 1.02 1.69 10.59
C GLU A 19 0.75 0.86 9.33
N LEU A 20 0.46 1.50 8.19
CA LEU A 20 0.32 0.83 6.90
C LEU A 20 1.61 0.07 6.54
N PHE A 21 2.77 0.71 6.64
CA PHE A 21 4.03 0.06 6.31
C PHE A 21 4.45 -0.99 7.34
N LYS A 22 4.13 -0.81 8.62
CA LYS A 22 4.28 -1.87 9.62
C LYS A 22 3.51 -3.13 9.21
N TYR A 23 2.25 -2.98 8.83
CA TYR A 23 1.43 -4.09 8.34
C TYR A 23 2.06 -4.75 7.10
N ILE A 24 2.45 -3.95 6.09
CA ILE A 24 3.04 -4.46 4.85
C ILE A 24 4.35 -5.21 5.13
N PHE A 25 5.28 -4.63 5.88
CA PHE A 25 6.59 -5.25 6.13
C PHE A 25 6.53 -6.42 7.11
N THR A 26 5.50 -6.50 7.96
CA THR A 26 5.26 -7.68 8.79
C THR A 26 4.81 -8.86 7.94
N ALA A 27 3.94 -8.62 6.96
CA ALA A 27 3.44 -9.66 6.06
C ALA A 27 4.42 -10.00 4.92
N HIS A 28 5.16 -9.00 4.45
CA HIS A 28 6.01 -9.02 3.27
C HIS A 28 7.34 -8.29 3.52
N PRO A 29 8.22 -8.86 4.37
CA PRO A 29 9.48 -8.23 4.73
C PRO A 29 10.41 -8.01 3.52
N GLU A 30 10.26 -8.79 2.45
CA GLU A 30 10.99 -8.64 1.20
C GLU A 30 10.75 -7.30 0.48
N LEU A 31 9.65 -6.60 0.79
CA LEU A 31 9.32 -5.32 0.18
C LEU A 31 10.13 -4.16 0.77
N ARG A 32 10.76 -4.35 1.94
CA ARG A 32 11.55 -3.32 2.63
C ARG A 32 12.68 -2.74 1.78
N LYS A 33 13.27 -3.57 0.90
CA LYS A 33 14.33 -3.19 -0.04
C LYS A 33 13.96 -2.05 -0.99
N PHE A 34 12.66 -1.88 -1.28
CA PHE A 34 12.19 -0.84 -2.19
C PHE A 34 11.98 0.51 -1.50
N TYR A 35 12.08 0.55 -0.17
CA TYR A 35 11.78 1.72 0.64
C TYR A 35 13.00 2.25 1.42
N ASP A 36 14.19 1.71 1.15
CA ASP A 36 15.47 2.07 1.79
C ASP A 36 15.42 1.95 3.32
N VAL A 37 14.80 0.88 3.82
CA VAL A 37 14.61 0.64 5.27
C VAL A 37 15.08 -0.71 5.72
N GLU A 38 16.02 -1.31 5.00
CA GLU A 38 16.58 -2.62 5.33
C GLU A 38 17.29 -2.60 6.70
N ASP A 39 17.93 -1.47 7.03
CA ASP A 39 18.69 -1.26 8.27
C ASP A 39 17.87 -0.74 9.45
N ILE A 40 16.57 -0.46 9.25
CA ILE A 40 15.68 -0.01 10.34
C ILE A 40 15.21 -1.23 11.13
N ASP A 41 15.04 -1.14 12.45
CA ASP A 41 14.38 -2.22 13.18
C ASP A 41 12.91 -2.34 12.68
N PRO A 42 12.38 -3.54 12.37
CA PRO A 42 10.94 -3.73 12.12
C PRO A 42 10.02 -3.00 13.11
N ASP A 43 10.40 -2.94 14.39
CA ASP A 43 9.66 -2.24 15.45
C ASP A 43 9.80 -0.71 15.40
N ASP A 44 10.77 -0.20 14.63
CA ASP A 44 11.05 1.22 14.41
C ASP A 44 10.46 1.78 13.11
N VAL A 45 9.88 0.92 12.27
CA VAL A 45 9.24 1.32 10.99
C VAL A 45 8.20 2.43 11.21
N THR A 46 7.39 2.32 12.28
CA THR A 46 6.37 3.33 12.61
C THR A 46 6.96 4.63 13.13
N ARG A 47 8.24 4.65 13.54
CA ARG A 47 8.94 5.84 14.05
C ARG A 47 9.74 6.56 12.95
N SER A 48 10.03 5.88 11.85
CA SER A 48 10.74 6.48 10.71
C SER A 48 9.88 7.53 10.01
N ARG A 49 10.29 8.80 10.11
CA ARG A 49 9.59 9.93 9.44
C ARG A 49 9.51 9.74 7.93
N GLN A 50 10.55 9.18 7.31
CA GLN A 50 10.57 8.87 5.88
C GLN A 50 9.48 7.86 5.51
N ILE A 51 9.36 6.77 6.29
CA ILE A 51 8.32 5.76 6.07
C ILE A 51 6.94 6.33 6.32
N GLN A 52 6.75 7.06 7.41
CA GLN A 52 5.49 7.69 7.74
C GLN A 52 5.00 8.62 6.60
N GLN A 53 5.91 9.43 6.03
CA GLN A 53 5.61 10.31 4.90
C GLN A 53 5.28 9.53 3.62
N LYS A 54 6.09 8.52 3.27
CA LYS A 54 5.80 7.66 2.12
C LYS A 54 4.46 6.94 2.30
N GLY A 55 4.15 6.48 3.51
CA GLY A 55 2.91 5.77 3.83
C GLY A 55 1.69 6.66 3.73
N ALA A 56 1.79 7.91 4.21
CA ALA A 56 0.75 8.90 4.01
C ALA A 56 0.51 9.18 2.52
N GLY A 57 1.58 9.20 1.71
CA GLY A 57 1.49 9.30 0.24
C GLY A 57 0.71 8.13 -0.38
N VAL A 58 1.01 6.89 0.03
CA VAL A 58 0.28 5.69 -0.43
C VAL A 58 -1.20 5.76 -0.04
N LEU A 59 -1.52 6.17 1.20
CA LEU A 59 -2.91 6.35 1.65
C LEU A 59 -3.65 7.41 0.81
N SER A 60 -2.98 8.51 0.45
CA SER A 60 -3.54 9.52 -0.45
C SER A 60 -3.84 8.95 -1.84
N SER A 61 -2.92 8.21 -2.44
CA SER A 61 -3.13 7.56 -3.74
C SER A 61 -4.30 6.57 -3.69
N MET A 62 -4.41 5.77 -2.62
CA MET A 62 -5.57 4.88 -2.41
C MET A 62 -6.88 5.65 -2.29
N LYS A 63 -6.87 6.81 -1.60
CA LYS A 63 -8.06 7.67 -1.49
C LYS A 63 -8.46 8.24 -2.85
N ASN A 64 -7.50 8.72 -3.64
CA ASN A 64 -7.74 9.22 -4.99
C ASN A 64 -8.36 8.14 -5.87
N LEU A 65 -7.75 6.96 -5.94
CA LEU A 65 -8.30 5.81 -6.68
C LEU A 65 -9.73 5.48 -6.23
N SER A 66 -10.00 5.50 -4.93
CA SER A 66 -11.36 5.22 -4.40
C SER A 66 -12.40 6.26 -4.82
N ASN A 67 -11.99 7.52 -5.01
CA ASN A 67 -12.87 8.60 -5.46
C ASN A 67 -13.09 8.55 -6.99
N LEU A 68 -12.13 7.99 -7.73
CA LEU A 68 -12.15 7.91 -9.19
C LEU A 68 -12.78 6.62 -9.71
N VAL A 69 -13.20 5.69 -8.85
CA VAL A 69 -13.73 4.37 -9.26
C VAL A 69 -14.91 4.45 -10.24
N ASP A 70 -15.70 5.52 -10.18
CA ASP A 70 -16.85 5.76 -11.07
C ASP A 70 -16.47 6.54 -12.35
N ASN A 71 -15.19 6.96 -12.49
CA ASN A 71 -14.64 7.65 -13.65
C ASN A 71 -13.44 6.87 -14.21
N GLU A 72 -13.74 5.90 -15.08
CA GLU A 72 -12.78 4.96 -15.66
C GLU A 72 -11.58 5.66 -16.31
N HIS A 73 -11.81 6.75 -17.05
CA HIS A 73 -10.72 7.49 -17.72
C HIS A 73 -9.70 8.04 -16.73
N ASN A 74 -10.16 8.72 -15.68
CA ASN A 74 -9.27 9.30 -14.68
C ASN A 74 -8.66 8.22 -13.78
N PHE A 75 -9.41 7.15 -13.50
CA PHE A 75 -8.89 5.99 -12.78
C PHE A 75 -7.70 5.36 -13.51
N ASP A 76 -7.83 5.15 -14.83
CA ASP A 76 -6.76 4.61 -15.66
C ASP A 76 -5.51 5.49 -15.71
N LEU A 77 -5.67 6.82 -15.72
CA LEU A 77 -4.55 7.76 -15.67
C LEU A 77 -3.81 7.66 -14.33
N GLU A 78 -4.53 7.66 -13.22
CA GLU A 78 -3.94 7.52 -11.88
C GLU A 78 -3.22 6.18 -11.71
N VAL A 79 -3.82 5.08 -12.19
CA VAL A 79 -3.18 3.74 -12.15
C VAL A 79 -1.90 3.72 -12.98
N LYS A 80 -1.89 4.34 -14.18
CA LYS A 80 -0.69 4.42 -15.03
C LYS A 80 0.44 5.18 -14.34
N GLU A 81 0.12 6.28 -13.65
CA GLU A 81 1.10 7.05 -12.90
C GLU A 81 1.69 6.25 -11.73
N LEU A 82 0.84 5.56 -10.96
CA LEU A 82 1.31 4.69 -9.86
C LEU A 82 2.17 3.52 -10.36
N VAL A 83 1.78 2.89 -11.46
CA VAL A 83 2.57 1.82 -12.08
C VAL A 83 3.93 2.35 -12.54
N PHE A 84 3.98 3.56 -13.10
CA PHE A 84 5.24 4.20 -13.47
C PHE A 84 6.13 4.44 -12.25
N ILE A 85 5.60 5.03 -11.17
CA ILE A 85 6.33 5.27 -9.92
C ILE A 85 6.91 3.97 -9.35
N TYR A 86 6.10 2.91 -9.25
CA TYR A 86 6.57 1.63 -8.70
C TYR A 86 7.59 0.95 -9.60
N LYS A 87 7.49 1.12 -10.91
CA LYS A 87 8.49 0.62 -11.86
C LYS A 87 9.84 1.34 -11.68
N GLU A 88 9.83 2.66 -11.48
CA GLU A 88 11.05 3.44 -11.20
C GLU A 88 11.69 3.05 -9.86
N MET A 89 10.88 2.60 -8.89
CA MET A 89 11.37 1.99 -7.64
C MET A 89 11.92 0.58 -7.82
N GLY A 90 11.89 0.01 -9.03
CA GLY A 90 12.35 -1.35 -9.33
C GLY A 90 11.35 -2.45 -8.94
N MET A 91 10.11 -2.11 -8.58
CA MET A 91 9.08 -3.09 -8.23
C MET A 91 8.49 -3.73 -9.49
N LYS A 92 8.23 -5.03 -9.42
CA LYS A 92 7.50 -5.76 -10.46
C LYS A 92 6.00 -5.70 -10.17
N PRO A 93 5.11 -5.92 -11.17
CA PRO A 93 3.67 -6.00 -10.93
C PRO A 93 3.25 -7.06 -9.91
N ALA A 94 4.06 -8.10 -9.71
CA ALA A 94 3.85 -9.08 -8.65
C ALA A 94 3.99 -8.45 -7.26
N ASP A 95 4.99 -7.59 -7.04
CA ASP A 95 5.32 -6.93 -5.77
C ASP A 95 4.24 -5.91 -5.35
N VAL A 96 3.60 -5.25 -6.32
CA VAL A 96 2.50 -4.29 -6.07
C VAL A 96 1.18 -5.00 -5.73
N ARG A 97 0.91 -6.15 -6.35
CA ARG A 97 -0.32 -6.94 -6.14
C ARG A 97 -0.36 -7.68 -4.80
N VAL A 98 0.76 -7.73 -4.10
CA VAL A 98 0.90 -8.44 -2.82
C VAL A 98 -0.10 -7.95 -1.76
N GLY A 99 -0.63 -6.73 -1.91
CA GLY A 99 -1.68 -6.18 -1.04
C GLY A 99 -3.07 -6.84 -1.13
N ASN A 100 -3.33 -7.79 -2.04
CA ASN A 100 -4.61 -8.53 -2.10
C ASN A 100 -4.49 -9.90 -2.80
N CYS A 101 -4.18 -10.96 -2.04
CA CYS A 101 -4.81 -12.30 -2.17
C CYS A 101 -4.19 -13.35 -1.23
N SER A 102 -4.87 -13.61 -0.12
CA SER A 102 -5.27 -14.96 0.32
C SER A 102 -4.30 -16.14 0.03
N LYS A 103 -3.19 -16.22 0.75
CA LYS A 103 -2.65 -17.56 1.12
C LYS A 103 -3.26 -18.11 2.41
N SER A 104 -3.97 -17.28 3.19
CA SER A 104 -4.65 -17.69 4.43
C SER A 104 -6.15 -17.99 4.30
N LEU A 105 -6.79 -17.72 3.14
CA LEU A 105 -8.23 -17.97 2.93
C LEU A 105 -8.54 -19.08 1.89
N ARG A 106 -7.53 -19.83 1.45
CA ARG A 106 -7.69 -20.99 0.53
C ARG A 106 -7.24 -22.31 1.15
N LYS A 107 -7.42 -22.49 2.47
CA LYS A 107 -7.20 -23.80 3.11
C LYS A 107 -8.40 -24.37 3.87
N ASP A 108 -9.55 -23.69 3.91
CA ASP A 108 -10.73 -24.19 4.63
C ASP A 108 -11.94 -24.44 3.72
N SER A 109 -11.72 -24.80 2.46
CA SER A 109 -12.77 -25.33 1.59
C SER A 109 -12.16 -26.28 0.57
N ILE A 110 -11.88 -27.50 1.04
CA ILE A 110 -11.96 -28.80 0.36
C ILE A 110 -11.22 -29.79 1.27
N ASN A 111 -11.96 -30.32 2.24
CA ASN A 111 -12.14 -31.75 2.49
C ASN A 111 -13.21 -31.90 3.58
#